data_AF-A0A2A3IXU6-F1
#
_entry.id   AF-A0A2A3IXU6-F1
#
_cell.length_a   1.000
_cell.length_b   1.000
_cell.length_c   1.000
_cell.angle_alpha   90.00
_cell.angle_beta   90.00
_cell.angle_gamma   90.00
#
_symmetry.space_group_name_H-M   'P 1'
#
loop_
_entity.id
_entity.type
_entity.pdbx_description
1 polymer ?
#
loop_
_entity_poly.entity_id
_entity_poly.type
_entity_poly.pdbx_seq_one_letter_code
_entity_poly.pdbx_strand_id
1 'polypeptide(L)'
;MNYIESEHLAQWISSGRASVAPQEACVKFHDYLIGFPWLPTRLDWRNVDHEVVDVSGMSEPDFVARAMRYRVGAHSHLLALFSPEQPGIICAVSEGFSNLDYIFWRASGVRYFCGVDLSSSGLPLYCYEDFGEFDGLAKVMFRM
;
A
#
# COMPACT_ATOMS: atom_id res chain seq x y z
N MET A 1 17.72 -10.43 4.77
CA MET A 1 16.64 -10.36 5.76
C MET A 1 15.48 -9.66 5.08
N ASN A 2 14.34 -10.33 5.00
CA ASN A 2 13.16 -9.74 4.35
C ASN A 2 12.56 -8.70 5.30
N TYR A 3 12.06 -7.59 4.77
CA TYR A 3 11.53 -6.50 5.59
C TYR A 3 10.31 -6.93 6.43
N ILE A 4 9.53 -7.90 5.95
CA ILE A 4 8.42 -8.53 6.69
C ILE A 4 8.87 -9.20 8.00
N GLU A 5 10.16 -9.52 8.14
CA GLU A 5 10.75 -10.15 9.34
C GLU A 5 11.12 -9.10 10.40
N SER A 6 10.93 -7.81 10.11
CA SER A 6 11.09 -6.76 11.11
C SER A 6 10.11 -6.97 12.27
N GLU A 7 10.56 -6.68 13.49
CA GLU A 7 9.83 -6.99 14.72
C GLU A 7 8.39 -6.44 14.71
N HIS A 8 8.21 -5.21 14.20
CA HIS A 8 6.93 -4.54 14.14
C HIS A 8 5.95 -5.25 13.18
N LEU A 9 6.40 -5.66 11.98
CA LEU A 9 5.54 -6.40 11.05
C LEU A 9 5.30 -7.85 11.50
N ALA A 10 6.29 -8.50 12.10
CA ALA A 10 6.14 -9.86 12.62
C ALA A 10 5.09 -9.92 13.74
N GLN A 11 5.07 -8.93 14.64
CA GLN A 11 4.03 -8.80 15.65
C GLN A 11 2.66 -8.59 15.02
N TRP A 12 2.59 -7.77 13.97
CA TRP A 12 1.33 -7.47 13.30
C TRP A 12 0.74 -8.70 12.60
N ILE A 13 1.59 -9.47 11.90
CA ILE A 13 1.22 -10.73 11.26
C ILE A 13 0.79 -11.78 12.30
N SER A 14 1.58 -11.98 13.36
CA SER A 14 1.26 -12.97 14.41
C SER A 14 -0.02 -12.65 15.19
N SER A 15 -0.40 -11.37 15.27
CA SER A 15 -1.68 -10.94 15.85
C SER A 15 -2.90 -11.17 14.95
N GLY A 16 -2.69 -11.62 13.69
CA GLY A 16 -3.76 -11.81 12.71
C GLY A 16 -4.29 -10.52 12.07
N ARG A 17 -3.69 -9.36 12.38
CA ARG A 17 -4.07 -8.06 11.78
C ARG A 17 -3.54 -7.89 10.35
N ALA A 18 -2.54 -8.67 9.97
CA ALA A 18 -1.99 -8.72 8.63
C ALA A 18 -1.66 -10.17 8.23
N SER A 19 -1.54 -10.40 6.93
CA SER A 19 -1.07 -11.65 6.34
C SER A 19 0.07 -11.36 5.34
N VAL A 20 0.87 -12.38 5.03
CA VAL A 20 1.99 -12.25 4.09
C VAL A 20 1.46 -12.38 2.65
N ALA A 21 1.74 -11.38 1.81
CA ALA A 21 1.50 -11.49 0.38
C ALA A 21 2.62 -12.31 -0.27
N PRO A 22 2.33 -13.23 -1.20
CA PRO A 22 3.38 -13.93 -1.94
C PRO A 22 4.23 -12.93 -2.73
N GLN A 23 5.52 -13.23 -2.86
CA GLN A 23 6.45 -12.42 -3.66
C GLN A 23 5.96 -12.24 -5.11
N GLU A 24 5.35 -13.27 -5.69
CA GLU A 24 4.80 -13.21 -7.05
C GLU A 24 3.78 -12.06 -7.22
N ALA A 25 2.93 -11.80 -6.22
CA ALA A 25 1.99 -10.68 -6.27
C ALA A 25 2.71 -9.32 -6.19
N CYS A 26 3.82 -9.25 -5.46
CA CYS A 26 4.64 -8.05 -5.34
C CYS A 26 5.38 -7.75 -6.65
N VAL A 27 5.90 -8.79 -7.33
CA VAL A 27 6.49 -8.68 -8.67
C VAL A 27 5.44 -8.18 -9.66
N LYS A 28 4.26 -8.81 -9.72
CA LYS A 28 3.19 -8.38 -10.64
C LYS A 28 2.74 -6.94 -10.39
N PHE A 29 2.64 -6.53 -9.13
CA PHE A 29 2.30 -5.14 -8.82
C PHE A 29 3.42 -4.18 -9.25
N HIS A 30 4.68 -4.52 -9.01
CA HIS A 30 5.80 -3.74 -9.49
C HIS A 30 5.83 -3.65 -11.02
N ASP A 31 5.61 -4.76 -11.72
CA ASP A 31 5.51 -4.83 -13.19
C ASP A 31 4.37 -3.97 -13.73
N TYR A 32 3.27 -3.84 -12.98
CA TYR A 32 2.21 -2.90 -13.31
C TYR A 32 2.67 -1.44 -13.15
N LEU A 33 3.36 -1.11 -12.06
CA LEU A 33 3.87 0.24 -11.79
C LEU A 33 4.93 0.70 -12.80
N ILE A 34 5.79 -0.19 -13.30
CA ILE A 34 6.80 0.16 -14.33
C ILE A 34 6.16 0.57 -15.68
N GLY A 35 4.87 0.30 -15.88
CA GLY A 35 4.11 0.76 -17.04
C GLY A 35 3.82 2.27 -17.05
N PHE A 36 4.05 2.97 -15.94
CA PHE A 36 3.81 4.41 -15.80
C PHE A 36 5.09 5.24 -15.99
N PRO A 37 5.01 6.57 -16.13
CA PRO A 37 6.18 7.43 -16.17
C PRO A 37 6.93 7.45 -14.81
N TRP A 38 8.26 7.35 -14.84
CA TRP A 38 9.11 7.34 -13.64
C TRP A 38 10.08 8.52 -13.58
N LEU A 39 10.23 9.08 -12.38
CA LEU A 39 11.44 9.77 -11.92
C LEU A 39 12.47 8.71 -11.48
N PRO A 40 13.74 9.08 -11.20
CA PRO A 40 14.79 8.10 -10.87
C PRO A 40 14.45 7.11 -9.75
N THR A 41 13.55 7.46 -8.82
CA THR A 41 13.23 6.62 -7.65
C THR A 41 11.73 6.42 -7.39
N ARG A 42 10.84 7.04 -8.18
CA ARG A 42 9.39 7.02 -7.93
C ARG A 42 8.60 7.33 -9.19
N LEU A 43 7.30 7.09 -9.16
CA LEU A 43 6.40 7.50 -10.22
C LEU A 43 6.43 9.02 -10.39
N ASP A 44 6.45 9.45 -11.64
CA ASP A 44 6.22 10.84 -11.99
C ASP A 44 4.71 11.12 -11.98
N TRP A 45 4.17 11.34 -10.79
CA TRP A 45 2.74 11.62 -10.58
C TRP A 45 2.22 12.82 -11.38
N ARG A 46 3.08 13.72 -11.89
CA ARG A 46 2.64 14.83 -12.76
C ARG A 46 1.99 14.35 -14.05
N ASN A 47 2.29 13.12 -14.49
CA ASN A 47 1.79 12.50 -15.71
C ASN A 47 0.85 11.31 -15.44
N VAL A 48 0.41 11.15 -14.19
CA VAL A 48 -0.52 10.11 -13.76
C VAL A 48 -1.72 10.81 -13.16
N ASP A 49 -2.94 10.50 -13.60
CA ASP A 49 -4.13 11.11 -13.02
C ASP A 49 -4.29 10.68 -11.55
N HIS A 50 -4.32 11.63 -10.63
CA HIS A 50 -4.21 11.33 -9.21
C HIS A 50 -4.76 12.44 -8.33
N GLU A 51 -5.06 12.07 -7.10
CA GLU A 51 -5.38 12.99 -6.02
C GLU A 51 -4.30 12.95 -4.96
N VAL A 52 -3.97 14.11 -4.39
CA VAL A 52 -3.00 14.24 -3.31
C VAL A 52 -3.74 14.58 -2.02
N VAL A 53 -3.55 13.76 -0.99
CA VAL A 53 -4.00 14.06 0.36
C VAL A 53 -2.79 14.45 1.20
N ASP A 54 -2.78 15.70 1.64
CA ASP A 54 -1.88 16.16 2.69
C ASP A 54 -2.48 15.77 4.05
N VAL A 55 -1.79 14.89 4.77
CA VAL A 55 -2.19 14.43 6.11
C VAL A 55 -1.62 15.30 7.22
N SER A 56 -0.81 16.31 6.89
CA SER A 56 -0.27 17.24 7.90
C SER A 56 -1.41 17.99 8.61
N GLY A 57 -1.50 17.80 9.93
CA GLY A 57 -2.57 18.37 10.74
C GLY A 57 -3.93 17.70 10.60
N MET A 58 -4.04 16.60 9.86
CA MET A 58 -5.24 15.76 9.78
C MET A 58 -5.22 14.73 10.92
N SER A 59 -6.38 14.49 11.55
CA SER A 59 -6.49 13.36 12.49
C SER A 59 -6.49 12.04 11.72
N GLU A 60 -6.00 10.96 12.35
CA GLU A 60 -6.02 9.63 11.73
C GLU A 60 -7.43 9.21 11.26
N PRO A 61 -8.51 9.35 12.07
CA PRO A 61 -9.87 9.02 11.61
C PRO A 61 -10.33 9.84 10.39
N ASP A 62 -9.99 11.13 10.33
CA ASP A 62 -10.33 11.99 9.19
C ASP A 62 -9.58 11.56 7.92
N PHE A 63 -8.31 11.19 8.07
CA PHE A 63 -7.51 10.66 6.97
C PHE A 63 -8.11 9.35 6.44
N VAL A 64 -8.39 8.39 7.31
CA VAL A 64 -9.02 7.12 6.91
C VAL A 64 -10.34 7.39 6.20
N ALA A 65 -11.23 8.21 6.79
CA ALA A 65 -12.53 8.53 6.19
C ALA A 65 -12.41 9.22 4.81
N ARG A 66 -11.36 10.01 4.59
CA ARG A 66 -11.05 10.61 3.28
C ARG A 66 -10.47 9.57 2.31
N ALA A 67 -9.53 8.75 2.76
CA ALA A 67 -8.87 7.72 1.95
C ALA A 67 -9.87 6.69 1.41
N MET A 68 -10.89 6.33 2.21
CA MET A 68 -11.97 5.42 1.81
C MET A 68 -12.83 5.91 0.64
N ARG A 69 -12.69 7.19 0.21
CA ARG A 69 -13.42 7.74 -0.95
C ARG A 69 -12.72 7.52 -2.28
N TYR A 70 -11.47 7.08 -2.28
CA TYR A 70 -10.71 6.77 -3.49
C TYR A 70 -10.87 5.30 -3.87
N ARG A 71 -10.48 4.95 -5.10
CA ARG A 71 -10.69 3.60 -5.67
C ARG A 71 -10.06 2.50 -4.81
N VAL A 72 -8.82 2.70 -4.40
CA VAL A 72 -8.13 1.79 -3.47
C VAL A 72 -8.86 1.60 -2.13
N GLY A 73 -9.57 2.64 -1.66
CA GLY A 73 -10.38 2.62 -0.45
C GLY A 73 -11.70 1.86 -0.59
N ALA A 74 -12.12 1.50 -1.82
CA ALA A 74 -13.33 0.72 -2.06
C ALA A 74 -13.11 -0.79 -1.87
N HIS A 75 -11.86 -1.26 -1.78
CA HIS A 75 -11.54 -2.67 -1.58
C HIS A 75 -11.55 -3.05 -0.11
N SER A 76 -11.70 -4.33 0.16
CA SER A 76 -11.70 -4.85 1.55
C SER A 76 -10.32 -4.78 2.22
N HIS A 77 -9.26 -4.93 1.44
CA HIS A 77 -7.88 -5.02 1.91
C HIS A 77 -6.95 -4.16 1.05
N LEU A 78 -5.73 -3.94 1.54
CA LEU A 78 -4.64 -3.42 0.74
C LEU A 78 -3.42 -4.33 0.79
N LEU A 79 -2.67 -4.37 -0.30
CA LEU A 79 -1.32 -4.91 -0.38
C LEU A 79 -0.34 -3.75 -0.22
N ALA A 80 0.59 -3.82 0.74
CA ALA A 80 1.72 -2.90 0.82
C ALA A 80 2.97 -3.55 0.19
N LEU A 81 3.58 -2.83 -0.75
CA LEU A 81 4.78 -3.24 -1.49
C LEU A 81 6.03 -2.58 -0.92
N PHE A 82 6.98 -3.39 -0.47
CA PHE A 82 8.30 -2.91 0.00
C PHE A 82 9.38 -3.01 -1.07
N SER A 83 9.39 -4.11 -1.82
CA SER A 83 10.25 -4.36 -2.99
C SER A 83 9.67 -5.54 -3.77
N PRO A 84 9.83 -5.59 -5.11
CA PRO A 84 9.44 -6.77 -5.91
C PRO A 84 10.21 -8.04 -5.52
N GLU A 85 11.40 -7.91 -4.92
CA GLU A 85 12.27 -9.04 -4.58
C GLU A 85 11.90 -9.74 -3.26
N GLN A 86 10.89 -9.23 -2.54
CA GLN A 86 10.46 -9.79 -1.25
C GLN A 86 8.95 -9.86 -1.13
N PRO A 87 8.43 -10.69 -0.20
CA PRO A 87 7.01 -10.71 0.10
C PRO A 87 6.53 -9.36 0.68
N GLY A 88 5.26 -9.06 0.45
CA GLY A 88 4.58 -7.87 0.99
C GLY A 88 3.66 -8.24 2.15
N ILE A 89 2.82 -7.29 2.57
CA ILE A 89 1.77 -7.56 3.56
C ILE A 89 0.38 -7.21 3.01
N ILE A 90 -0.61 -7.98 3.41
CA ILE A 90 -2.03 -7.71 3.17
C ILE A 90 -2.70 -7.46 4.51
N CYS A 91 -3.41 -6.34 4.64
CA CYS A 91 -4.19 -6.00 5.82
C CYS A 91 -5.53 -5.38 5.40
N ALA A 92 -6.50 -5.29 6.32
CA ALA A 92 -7.75 -4.60 6.06
C ALA A 92 -7.48 -3.15 5.63
N VAL A 93 -8.20 -2.64 4.63
CA VAL A 93 -7.85 -1.35 4.00
C VAL A 93 -7.81 -0.20 5.01
N SER A 94 -8.76 -0.17 5.96
CA SER A 94 -8.85 0.86 6.99
C SER A 94 -7.69 0.78 7.98
N GLU A 95 -7.28 -0.43 8.36
CA GLU A 95 -6.12 -0.68 9.21
C GLU A 95 -4.82 -0.29 8.50
N GLY A 96 -4.74 -0.56 7.20
CA GLY A 96 -3.60 -0.18 6.39
C GLY A 96 -3.44 1.34 6.29
N PHE A 97 -4.53 2.07 6.07
CA PHE A 97 -4.49 3.54 6.05
C PHE A 97 -4.17 4.15 7.41
N SER A 98 -4.74 3.66 8.52
CA SER A 98 -4.38 4.17 9.85
C SER A 98 -2.93 3.89 10.24
N ASN A 99 -2.27 2.93 9.58
CA ASN A 99 -0.92 2.48 9.96
C ASN A 99 0.12 2.63 8.84
N LEU A 100 -0.06 3.50 7.84
CA LEU A 100 0.90 3.65 6.73
C LEU A 100 2.33 3.94 7.22
N ASP A 101 2.48 4.84 8.20
CA ASP A 101 3.78 5.14 8.82
C ASP A 101 4.41 3.92 9.47
N TYR A 102 3.59 3.14 10.19
CA TYR A 102 4.03 1.92 10.85
C TYR A 102 4.44 0.84 9.84
N ILE A 103 3.65 0.65 8.77
CA ILE A 103 3.92 -0.31 7.70
C ILE A 103 5.26 -0.02 7.03
N PHE A 104 5.49 1.23 6.65
CA PHE A 104 6.67 1.64 5.90
C PHE A 104 7.80 2.14 6.80
N TRP A 105 7.75 1.86 8.11
CA TRP A 105 8.72 2.36 9.06
C TRP A 105 10.14 1.81 8.80
N ARG A 106 11.03 2.69 8.32
CA ARG A 106 12.40 2.35 7.88
C ARG A 106 12.44 1.47 6.62
N ALA A 107 11.32 1.28 5.93
CA ALA A 107 11.33 0.71 4.59
C ALA A 107 12.17 1.63 3.68
N SER A 108 13.18 1.06 3.04
CA SER A 108 13.97 1.75 2.03
C SER A 108 13.25 1.75 0.70
N GLY A 109 13.23 2.89 0.01
CA GLY A 109 12.73 2.98 -1.36
C GLY A 109 11.24 3.30 -1.43
N VAL A 110 10.55 2.61 -2.32
CA VAL A 110 9.20 2.94 -2.76
C VAL A 110 8.13 2.44 -1.78
N ARG A 111 7.09 3.25 -1.56
CA ARG A 111 6.01 2.95 -0.60
C ARG A 111 4.68 2.93 -1.31
N TYR A 112 4.51 1.94 -2.18
CA TYR A 112 3.28 1.76 -2.94
C TYR A 112 2.36 0.76 -2.24
N PHE A 113 1.07 0.94 -2.46
CA PHE A 113 0.05 0.01 -2.04
C PHE A 113 -1.05 -0.09 -3.09
N CYS A 114 -1.73 -1.23 -3.17
CA CYS A 114 -2.89 -1.41 -4.06
C CYS A 114 -4.07 -2.07 -3.36
N GLY A 115 -5.24 -1.96 -3.98
CA GLY A 115 -6.45 -2.62 -3.55
C GLY A 115 -6.35 -4.14 -3.63
N VAL A 116 -6.96 -4.81 -2.67
CA VAL A 116 -7.10 -6.26 -2.64
C VAL A 116 -8.50 -6.62 -2.17
N ASP A 117 -9.18 -7.48 -2.92
CA ASP A 117 -10.41 -8.11 -2.49
C ASP A 117 -10.20 -9.58 -2.14
N LEU A 118 -11.14 -10.13 -1.40
CA LEU A 118 -11.16 -11.56 -1.10
C LEU A 118 -12.28 -12.23 -1.90
N SER A 119 -11.91 -13.25 -2.66
CA SER A 119 -12.89 -14.14 -3.30
C SER A 119 -13.75 -14.88 -2.25
N SER A 120 -14.80 -15.57 -2.70
CA SER A 120 -15.64 -16.38 -1.81
C SER A 120 -14.90 -17.50 -1.08
N SER A 121 -13.73 -17.93 -1.57
CA SER A 121 -12.85 -18.89 -0.91
C SER A 121 -11.78 -18.26 -0.03
N GLY A 122 -11.79 -16.93 0.12
CA GLY A 122 -10.79 -16.18 0.89
C GLY A 122 -9.46 -15.97 0.17
N LEU A 123 -9.36 -16.32 -1.12
CA LEU A 123 -8.16 -16.04 -1.90
C LEU A 123 -8.08 -14.56 -2.31
N PRO A 124 -6.91 -13.91 -2.17
CA PRO A 124 -6.70 -12.53 -2.61
C PRO A 124 -6.90 -12.34 -4.12
N LEU A 125 -7.64 -11.30 -4.47
CA LEU A 125 -7.84 -10.76 -5.81
C LEU A 125 -7.19 -9.38 -5.84
N TYR A 126 -6.07 -9.24 -6.56
CA TYR A 126 -5.28 -8.01 -6.57
C TYR A 126 -5.80 -7.02 -7.61
N CYS A 127 -6.09 -5.79 -7.20
CA CYS A 127 -6.53 -4.69 -8.05
C CYS A 127 -5.39 -3.68 -8.19
N TYR A 128 -4.39 -4.03 -9.01
CA TYR A 128 -3.16 -3.24 -9.16
C TYR A 128 -3.40 -1.85 -9.74
N GLU A 129 -4.47 -1.68 -10.50
CA GLU A 129 -4.92 -0.41 -11.07
C GLU A 129 -5.38 0.60 -10.02
N ASP A 130 -5.85 0.11 -8.87
CA ASP A 130 -6.37 0.91 -7.77
C ASP A 130 -5.28 1.02 -6.71
N PHE A 131 -4.32 1.91 -6.95
CA PHE A 131 -3.10 2.03 -6.15
C PHE A 131 -2.85 3.44 -5.61
N GLY A 132 -1.91 3.54 -4.68
CA GLY A 132 -1.40 4.80 -4.17
C GLY A 132 0.06 4.73 -3.74
N GLU A 133 0.61 5.88 -3.41
CA GLU A 133 1.96 6.03 -2.85
C GLU A 133 1.88 6.84 -1.56
N PHE A 134 2.64 6.43 -0.54
CA PHE A 134 2.91 7.24 0.63
C PHE A 134 4.32 7.87 0.54
N ASP A 135 4.44 9.19 0.68
CA ASP A 135 5.75 9.85 0.61
C ASP A 135 6.65 9.58 1.84
N GLY A 136 6.10 8.95 2.87
CA GLY A 136 6.77 8.64 4.14
C GLY A 136 6.81 9.77 5.14
N LEU A 137 6.02 10.82 4.93
CA LEU A 137 5.99 11.96 5.82
C LEU A 137 4.58 12.51 5.99
N ALA A 138 3.96 13.00 4.92
CA ALA A 138 2.74 13.78 5.02
C ALA A 138 1.83 13.71 3.79
N LYS A 139 2.24 13.06 2.70
CA LYS A 139 1.45 13.03 1.47
C LYS A 139 1.16 11.62 1.04
N VAL A 140 -0.11 11.39 0.75
CA VAL A 140 -0.58 10.15 0.13
C VAL A 140 -1.16 10.51 -1.23
N MET A 141 -0.60 9.90 -2.27
CA MET A 141 -1.10 10.00 -3.64
C MET A 141 -2.04 8.82 -3.88
N PHE A 142 -3.22 9.08 -4.45
CA PHE A 142 -4.21 8.07 -4.82
C PHE A 142 -4.44 8.13 -6.33
N ARG A 143 -4.34 6.98 -7.02
CA ARG A 143 -4.69 6.86 -8.43
C ARG A 143 -6.20 6.97 -8.62
N MET A 144 -6.61 7.75 -9.64
CA MET A 144 -8.01 7.98 -10.03
C MET A 144 -8.51 7.07 -11.16
#